data_AF-A0A2T1FRD6-F1
#
_entry.id   AF-A0A2T1FRD6-F1
#
_cell.length_a   1.000
_cell.length_b   1.000
_cell.length_c   1.000
_cell.angle_alpha   90.00
_cell.angle_beta   90.00
_cell.angle_gamma   90.00
#
_symmetry.space_group_name_H-M   'P 1'
#
loop_
_entity.id
_entity.type
_entity.pdbx_description
1 polymer ?
#
loop_
_entity_poly.entity_id
_entity_poly.type
_entity_poly.pdbx_seq_one_letter_code
_entity_poly.pdbx_strand_id
1 'polypeptide(L)'
;PGKQREPDILSRYQTFQEFLRTSKKFGSQRRASEKLAVEIGMENLARTAGFADPQRLQWAMEAAAIADLVEKPQVVAIEDTTISLSITTTGTPEITITKAGKTLKAVPAKLKKNPDIEALLDRKQSIVKQASRMRISLEQAMERGDAFTKAELHQLAQHPVLAPMLRQLVLIATTGTEIGYLEPNGTELVSPHGTVTITAEKFRIAHPHDLLVTKEWHLWQQECFTTARQQPFKQVFRELYVTTAAEQTKTGSKRYEGHQVNPRQAIALFGQRGWISSPDEGLRRTFHQEGLIALVSFANGYYTPLEVEGLTIDRLNFYKRDEWKPLPLADIPPRIFSEVMRDLDLVVSVAHIGGVDPEASASTVEMRSSILRETCRLMKLTNVQIQGSHALINGEIGTYSVHLGSAIVHRQPGGALCILPVSSQHRGRLFLPFVDDDPKTAEIMSKVLLLAKDRDIQDPTILEQILAK
;
A
#
# COMPACT_ATOMS: atom_id res chain seq x y z
N PRO A 1 -14.24 -36.66 -4.89
CA PRO A 1 -14.08 -35.65 -5.97
C PRO A 1 -15.16 -35.83 -7.05
N GLY A 2 -16.28 -35.12 -6.91
CA GLY A 2 -17.35 -35.11 -7.90
C GLY A 2 -17.22 -33.92 -8.85
N LYS A 3 -17.74 -34.04 -10.09
CA LYS A 3 -17.76 -32.98 -11.11
C LYS A 3 -18.41 -31.65 -10.66
N GLN A 4 -19.08 -31.63 -9.51
CA GLN A 4 -19.72 -30.45 -8.92
C GLN A 4 -18.90 -29.75 -7.82
N ARG A 5 -17.69 -30.23 -7.49
CA ARG A 5 -16.91 -29.69 -6.37
C ARG A 5 -16.58 -28.21 -6.52
N GLU A 6 -16.01 -27.81 -7.66
CA GLU A 6 -15.60 -26.40 -7.88
C GLU A 6 -16.80 -25.45 -7.99
N PRO A 7 -17.88 -25.77 -8.73
CA PRO A 7 -19.11 -24.97 -8.71
C PRO A 7 -19.74 -24.84 -7.31
N ASP A 8 -19.73 -25.89 -6.49
CA ASP A 8 -20.24 -25.85 -5.11
C ASP A 8 -19.41 -24.91 -4.22
N ILE A 9 -18.08 -24.99 -4.29
CA ILE A 9 -17.20 -24.10 -3.53
C ILE A 9 -17.43 -22.64 -3.94
N LEU A 10 -17.54 -22.37 -5.25
CA LEU A 10 -17.80 -21.03 -5.77
C LEU A 10 -19.17 -20.50 -5.27
N SER A 11 -20.21 -21.32 -5.31
CA SER A 11 -21.54 -20.95 -4.82
C SER A 11 -21.55 -20.60 -3.32
N ARG A 12 -20.85 -21.40 -2.50
CA ARG A 12 -20.70 -21.12 -1.06
C ARG A 12 -19.92 -19.84 -0.80
N TYR A 13 -18.83 -19.63 -1.53
CA TYR A 13 -18.05 -18.38 -1.47
C TYR A 13 -18.92 -17.16 -1.81
N GLN A 14 -19.67 -17.22 -2.91
CA GLN A 14 -20.59 -16.16 -3.31
C GLN A 14 -21.66 -15.89 -2.25
N THR A 15 -22.18 -16.93 -1.62
CA THR A 15 -23.15 -16.81 -0.51
C THR A 15 -22.55 -16.05 0.68
N PHE A 16 -21.30 -16.34 1.06
CA PHE A 16 -20.59 -15.60 2.11
C PHE A 16 -20.36 -14.13 1.75
N GLN A 17 -19.97 -13.85 0.50
CA GLN A 17 -19.79 -12.47 0.04
C GLN A 17 -21.11 -11.68 0.04
N GLU A 18 -22.21 -12.32 -0.36
CA GLU A 18 -23.53 -11.71 -0.36
C GLU A 18 -24.05 -11.46 1.08
N PHE A 19 -23.79 -12.38 1.99
CA PHE A 19 -24.07 -12.22 3.41
C PHE A 19 -23.31 -11.02 4.00
N LEU A 20 -22.01 -10.88 3.73
CA LEU A 20 -21.23 -9.68 4.11
C LEU A 20 -21.76 -8.40 3.47
N ARG A 21 -22.18 -8.45 2.22
CA ARG A 21 -22.68 -7.28 1.49
C ARG A 21 -23.96 -6.74 2.12
N THR A 22 -24.89 -7.64 2.46
CA THR A 22 -26.19 -7.29 3.05
C THR A 22 -26.07 -6.86 4.52
N SER A 23 -25.04 -7.34 5.22
CA SER A 23 -24.70 -6.96 6.61
C SER A 23 -24.60 -5.44 6.83
N LYS A 24 -24.20 -4.70 5.79
CA LYS A 24 -24.05 -3.22 5.83
C LYS A 24 -25.32 -2.47 6.25
N LYS A 25 -26.49 -3.09 6.14
CA LYS A 25 -27.79 -2.51 6.53
C LYS A 25 -28.01 -2.52 8.05
N PHE A 26 -27.18 -3.22 8.83
CA PHE A 26 -27.38 -3.41 10.27
C PHE A 26 -26.45 -2.54 11.14
N GLY A 27 -26.72 -2.52 12.46
CA GLY A 27 -25.89 -1.85 13.46
C GLY A 27 -24.47 -2.43 13.57
N SER A 28 -23.55 -1.71 14.23
CA SER A 28 -22.13 -2.07 14.35
C SER A 28 -21.90 -3.44 15.00
N GLN A 29 -22.63 -3.77 16.07
CA GLN A 29 -22.52 -5.05 16.76
C GLN A 29 -22.90 -6.23 15.86
N ARG A 30 -24.02 -6.12 15.14
CA ARG A 30 -24.46 -7.17 14.21
C ARG A 30 -23.49 -7.33 13.05
N ARG A 31 -22.98 -6.21 12.49
CA ARG A 31 -21.94 -6.24 11.46
C ARG A 31 -20.68 -6.97 11.92
N ALA A 32 -20.23 -6.74 13.15
CA ALA A 32 -19.06 -7.42 13.71
C ALA A 32 -19.31 -8.93 13.85
N SER A 33 -20.48 -9.32 14.36
CA SER A 33 -20.87 -10.73 14.50
C SER A 33 -20.98 -11.45 13.14
N GLU A 34 -21.65 -10.84 12.15
CA GLU A 34 -21.80 -11.41 10.82
C GLU A 34 -20.45 -11.51 10.08
N LYS A 35 -19.57 -10.53 10.27
CA LYS A 35 -18.20 -10.57 9.75
C LYS A 35 -17.42 -11.75 10.33
N LEU A 36 -17.45 -11.94 11.65
CA LEU A 36 -16.79 -13.05 12.33
C LEU A 36 -17.32 -14.41 11.85
N ALA A 37 -18.64 -14.55 11.68
CA ALA A 37 -19.25 -15.77 11.17
C ALA A 37 -18.73 -16.13 9.76
N VAL A 38 -18.56 -15.14 8.89
CA VAL A 38 -18.01 -15.35 7.55
C VAL A 38 -16.53 -15.67 7.57
N GLU A 39 -15.74 -15.04 8.44
CA GLU A 39 -14.33 -15.37 8.61
C GLU A 39 -14.14 -16.85 9.01
N ILE A 40 -14.89 -17.31 10.02
CA ILE A 40 -14.89 -18.72 10.45
C ILE A 40 -15.39 -19.64 9.31
N GLY A 41 -16.43 -19.22 8.59
CA GLY A 41 -16.96 -19.95 7.43
C GLY A 41 -15.93 -20.12 6.32
N MET A 42 -15.18 -19.06 6.01
CA MET A 42 -14.11 -19.06 5.01
C MET A 42 -12.93 -19.94 5.42
N GLU A 43 -12.53 -19.94 6.70
CA GLU A 43 -11.52 -20.87 7.23
C GLU A 43 -11.90 -22.32 7.05
N ASN A 44 -13.14 -22.67 7.40
CA ASN A 44 -13.64 -24.03 7.23
C ASN A 44 -13.78 -24.42 5.76
N LEU A 45 -14.26 -23.50 4.91
CA LEU A 45 -14.37 -23.75 3.47
C LEU A 45 -12.99 -23.95 2.84
N ALA A 46 -11.99 -23.13 3.20
CA ALA A 46 -10.64 -23.27 2.67
C ALA A 46 -10.02 -24.61 3.05
N ARG A 47 -10.09 -24.97 4.34
CA ARG A 47 -9.57 -26.24 4.87
C ARG A 47 -10.22 -27.45 4.20
N THR A 48 -11.54 -27.46 4.07
CA THR A 48 -12.29 -28.56 3.44
C THR A 48 -12.10 -28.63 1.93
N ALA A 49 -11.88 -27.49 1.28
CA ALA A 49 -11.58 -27.41 -0.14
C ALA A 49 -10.10 -27.73 -0.47
N GLY A 50 -9.22 -27.80 0.53
CA GLY A 50 -7.80 -28.14 0.35
C GLY A 50 -6.91 -26.94 0.03
N PHE A 51 -7.36 -25.72 0.30
CA PHE A 51 -6.53 -24.52 0.22
C PHE A 51 -5.76 -24.33 1.53
N ALA A 52 -4.54 -23.79 1.44
CA ALA A 52 -3.71 -23.56 2.63
C ALA A 52 -4.33 -22.53 3.59
N ASP A 53 -5.08 -21.56 3.07
CA ASP A 53 -5.75 -20.53 3.86
C ASP A 53 -6.97 -19.93 3.12
N PRO A 54 -7.81 -19.14 3.82
CA PRO A 54 -8.94 -18.41 3.22
C PRO A 54 -8.58 -17.48 2.06
N GLN A 55 -7.38 -16.91 2.06
CA GLN A 55 -6.95 -15.93 1.07
C GLN A 55 -6.71 -16.60 -0.29
N ARG A 56 -6.05 -17.76 -0.31
CA ARG A 56 -5.85 -18.58 -1.52
C ARG A 56 -7.18 -19.12 -2.07
N LEU A 57 -8.08 -19.57 -1.19
CA LEU A 57 -9.44 -19.92 -1.58
C LEU A 57 -10.13 -18.72 -2.24
N GLN A 58 -10.08 -17.55 -1.61
CA GLN A 58 -10.70 -16.34 -2.13
C GLN A 58 -10.17 -15.99 -3.52
N TRP A 59 -8.85 -15.99 -3.73
CA TRP A 59 -8.26 -15.72 -5.04
C TRP A 59 -8.71 -16.72 -6.11
N ALA A 60 -8.72 -18.01 -5.80
CA ALA A 60 -9.19 -19.04 -6.72
C ALA A 60 -10.66 -18.84 -7.10
N MET A 61 -11.52 -18.50 -6.14
CA MET A 61 -12.95 -18.27 -6.38
C MET A 61 -13.20 -16.97 -7.15
N GLU A 62 -12.43 -15.92 -6.89
CA GLU A 62 -12.52 -14.67 -7.64
C GLU A 62 -12.04 -14.83 -9.09
N ALA A 63 -11.02 -15.65 -9.35
CA ALA A 63 -10.63 -16.05 -10.71
C ALA A 63 -11.75 -16.81 -11.43
N ALA A 64 -12.34 -17.81 -10.76
CA ALA A 64 -13.43 -18.61 -11.33
C ALA A 64 -14.67 -17.76 -11.67
N ALA A 65 -14.98 -16.74 -10.85
CA ALA A 65 -16.13 -15.84 -11.05
C ALA A 65 -16.03 -14.93 -12.29
N ILE A 66 -14.84 -14.82 -12.89
CA ILE A 66 -14.57 -13.96 -14.05
C ILE A 66 -13.96 -14.72 -15.23
N ALA A 67 -13.90 -16.04 -15.18
CA ALA A 67 -13.30 -16.87 -16.23
C ALA A 67 -13.93 -16.62 -17.61
N ASP A 68 -15.25 -16.46 -17.67
CA ASP A 68 -16.00 -16.12 -18.90
C ASP A 68 -15.65 -14.75 -19.48
N LEU A 69 -15.23 -13.78 -18.65
CA LEU A 69 -14.76 -12.45 -19.08
C LEU A 69 -13.34 -12.49 -19.65
N VAL A 70 -12.53 -13.47 -19.23
CA VAL A 70 -11.19 -13.70 -19.79
C VAL A 70 -11.28 -14.31 -21.18
N GLU A 71 -12.23 -15.23 -21.39
CA GLU A 71 -12.46 -15.86 -22.69
C GLU A 71 -13.03 -14.87 -23.72
N LYS A 72 -14.03 -14.07 -23.32
CA LYS A 72 -14.67 -13.10 -24.21
C LYS A 72 -15.32 -11.95 -23.45
N PRO A 73 -15.38 -10.74 -24.05
CA PRO A 73 -16.17 -9.65 -23.51
C PRO A 73 -17.64 -10.04 -23.36
N GLN A 74 -18.27 -9.61 -22.27
CA GLN A 74 -19.70 -9.80 -22.03
C GLN A 74 -20.46 -8.63 -22.62
N VAL A 75 -21.33 -8.92 -23.60
CA VAL A 75 -21.99 -7.90 -24.42
C VAL A 75 -23.50 -7.95 -24.23
N VAL A 76 -24.08 -6.77 -23.95
CA VAL A 76 -25.52 -6.54 -23.88
C VAL A 76 -25.88 -5.52 -24.97
N ALA A 77 -26.79 -5.89 -25.87
CA ALA A 77 -27.28 -5.02 -26.94
C ALA A 77 -28.77 -4.72 -26.74
N ILE A 78 -29.13 -3.43 -26.65
CA ILE A 78 -30.50 -2.96 -26.47
C ILE A 78 -30.72 -1.78 -27.41
N GLU A 79 -31.74 -1.89 -28.27
CA GLU A 79 -31.98 -0.93 -29.37
C GLU A 79 -30.69 -0.76 -30.20
N ASP A 80 -30.26 0.48 -30.44
CA ASP A 80 -29.02 0.80 -31.16
C ASP A 80 -27.79 0.87 -30.25
N THR A 81 -27.90 0.49 -28.97
CA THR A 81 -26.82 0.64 -27.98
C THR A 81 -26.25 -0.72 -27.58
N THR A 82 -24.94 -0.89 -27.77
CA THR A 82 -24.17 -2.04 -27.33
C THR A 82 -23.28 -1.64 -26.16
N ILE A 83 -23.32 -2.42 -25.08
CA ILE A 83 -22.48 -2.24 -23.89
C ILE A 83 -21.65 -3.52 -23.73
N SER A 84 -20.33 -3.37 -23.67
CA SER A 84 -19.39 -4.48 -23.53
C SER A 84 -18.59 -4.33 -22.25
N LEU A 85 -18.49 -5.39 -21.45
CA LEU A 85 -17.61 -5.50 -20.28
C LEU A 85 -16.45 -6.44 -20.61
N SER A 86 -15.22 -5.98 -20.39
CA SER A 86 -13.99 -6.76 -20.57
C SER A 86 -13.00 -6.51 -19.41
N ILE A 87 -11.94 -7.32 -19.35
CA ILE A 87 -10.80 -7.12 -18.46
C ILE A 87 -9.62 -6.67 -19.32
N THR A 88 -8.99 -5.56 -18.95
CA THR A 88 -7.81 -5.04 -19.64
C THR A 88 -6.56 -5.86 -19.30
N THR A 89 -5.46 -5.63 -20.02
CA THR A 89 -4.16 -6.27 -19.75
C THR A 89 -3.60 -5.94 -18.36
N THR A 90 -4.05 -4.86 -17.73
CA THR A 90 -3.68 -4.47 -16.36
C THR A 90 -4.61 -5.05 -15.30
N GLY A 91 -5.56 -5.92 -15.69
CA GLY A 91 -6.49 -6.58 -14.76
C GLY A 91 -7.62 -5.68 -14.28
N THR A 92 -7.85 -4.55 -14.97
CA THR A 92 -8.92 -3.60 -14.62
C THR A 92 -10.17 -3.83 -15.47
N PRO A 93 -11.39 -3.75 -14.91
CA PRO A 93 -12.62 -3.95 -15.67
C PRO A 93 -12.96 -2.69 -16.48
N GLU A 94 -13.17 -2.85 -17.78
CA GLU A 94 -13.51 -1.78 -18.72
C GLU A 94 -14.93 -1.96 -19.25
N ILE A 95 -15.67 -0.86 -19.37
CA ILE A 95 -16.96 -0.84 -20.06
C ILE A 95 -16.83 0.06 -21.29
N THR A 96 -17.09 -0.51 -22.46
CA THR A 96 -17.20 0.22 -23.73
C THR A 96 -18.66 0.31 -24.13
N ILE A 97 -19.10 1.50 -24.53
CA ILE A 97 -20.50 1.77 -24.89
C ILE A 97 -20.50 2.32 -26.31
N THR A 98 -21.24 1.69 -27.21
CA THR A 98 -21.36 2.11 -28.60
C THR A 98 -22.83 2.26 -28.96
N LYS A 99 -23.22 3.41 -29.51
CA LYS A 99 -24.58 3.66 -30.01
C LYS A 99 -24.54 3.97 -31.51
N ALA A 100 -25.22 3.18 -32.33
CA ALA A 100 -25.24 3.33 -33.80
C ALA A 100 -23.82 3.52 -34.39
N GLY A 101 -22.85 2.74 -33.91
CA GLY A 101 -21.45 2.80 -34.33
C GLY A 101 -20.58 3.89 -33.67
N LYS A 102 -21.13 4.77 -32.83
CA LYS A 102 -20.37 5.82 -32.12
C LYS A 102 -20.15 5.49 -30.65
N THR A 103 -18.91 5.64 -30.17
CA THR A 103 -18.57 5.42 -28.75
C THR A 103 -19.15 6.53 -27.86
N LEU A 104 -19.77 6.15 -26.74
CA LEU A 104 -20.34 7.06 -25.75
C LEU A 104 -19.52 7.03 -24.44
N LYS A 105 -19.45 8.18 -23.75
CA LYS A 105 -18.78 8.29 -22.44
C LYS A 105 -19.59 7.72 -21.27
N ALA A 106 -20.90 7.57 -21.43
CA ALA A 106 -21.79 7.13 -20.35
C ALA A 106 -23.00 6.36 -20.90
N VAL A 107 -23.54 5.46 -20.08
CA VAL A 107 -24.74 4.70 -20.39
C VAL A 107 -25.94 5.65 -20.48
N PRO A 108 -26.75 5.62 -21.56
CA PRO A 108 -27.95 6.44 -21.68
C PRO A 108 -28.90 6.27 -20.48
N ALA A 109 -29.43 7.36 -19.94
CA ALA A 109 -30.22 7.33 -18.71
C ALA A 109 -31.45 6.40 -18.76
N LYS A 110 -32.08 6.28 -19.94
CA LYS A 110 -33.21 5.37 -20.18
C LYS A 110 -32.82 3.89 -20.03
N LEU A 111 -31.58 3.55 -20.37
CA LEU A 111 -31.08 2.18 -20.39
C LEU A 111 -30.43 1.75 -19.07
N LYS A 112 -30.06 2.70 -18.21
CA LYS A 112 -29.44 2.40 -16.90
C LYS A 112 -30.30 1.53 -15.97
N LYS A 113 -31.63 1.57 -16.12
CA LYS A 113 -32.58 0.76 -15.32
C LYS A 113 -32.94 -0.58 -15.98
N ASN A 114 -32.33 -0.92 -17.11
CA ASN A 114 -32.54 -2.21 -17.71
C ASN A 114 -31.80 -3.28 -16.87
N PRO A 115 -32.45 -4.41 -16.51
CA PRO A 115 -31.86 -5.44 -15.65
C PRO A 115 -30.51 -5.99 -16.14
N ASP A 116 -30.34 -6.18 -17.46
CA ASP A 116 -29.11 -6.74 -18.03
C ASP A 116 -27.95 -5.74 -17.95
N ILE A 117 -28.25 -4.46 -18.13
CA ILE A 117 -27.28 -3.37 -18.00
C ILE A 117 -26.89 -3.15 -16.55
N GLU A 118 -27.88 -3.19 -15.64
CA GLU A 118 -27.64 -3.10 -14.20
C GLU A 118 -26.75 -4.26 -13.72
N ALA A 119 -27.04 -5.50 -14.14
CA ALA A 119 -26.21 -6.66 -13.85
C ALA A 119 -24.76 -6.50 -14.34
N LEU A 120 -24.56 -5.94 -15.54
CA LEU A 120 -23.24 -5.71 -16.12
C LEU A 120 -22.46 -4.61 -15.36
N LEU A 121 -23.14 -3.53 -14.94
CA LEU A 121 -22.54 -2.47 -14.11
C LEU A 121 -22.20 -2.97 -12.70
N ASP A 122 -23.08 -3.76 -12.08
CA ASP A 122 -22.84 -4.40 -10.79
C ASP A 122 -21.66 -5.36 -10.85
N ARG A 123 -21.54 -6.10 -11.96
CA ARG A 123 -20.41 -6.99 -12.21
C ARG A 123 -19.10 -6.22 -12.31
N LYS A 124 -19.04 -5.11 -13.06
CA LYS A 124 -17.87 -4.22 -13.07
C LYS A 124 -17.51 -3.77 -11.66
N GLN A 125 -18.49 -3.31 -10.89
CA GLN A 125 -18.27 -2.82 -9.54
C GLN A 125 -17.79 -3.92 -8.58
N SER A 126 -18.22 -5.17 -8.80
CA SER A 126 -17.73 -6.34 -8.08
C SER A 126 -16.25 -6.57 -8.36
N ILE A 127 -15.82 -6.55 -9.63
CA ILE A 127 -14.42 -6.74 -10.05
C ILE A 127 -13.52 -5.64 -9.48
N VAL A 128 -13.97 -4.37 -9.47
CA VAL A 128 -13.23 -3.27 -8.82
C VAL A 128 -13.00 -3.55 -7.34
N LYS A 129 -14.00 -4.08 -6.63
CA LYS A 129 -13.87 -4.45 -5.21
C LYS A 129 -12.96 -5.67 -5.02
N GLN A 130 -12.98 -6.64 -5.93
CA GLN A 130 -12.07 -7.79 -5.94
C GLN A 130 -10.61 -7.31 -6.08
N ALA A 131 -10.32 -6.49 -7.09
CA ALA A 131 -8.99 -5.92 -7.30
C ALA A 131 -8.49 -5.15 -6.07
N SER A 132 -9.34 -4.34 -5.45
CA SER A 132 -9.00 -3.61 -4.22
C SER A 132 -8.66 -4.55 -3.05
N ARG A 133 -9.40 -5.65 -2.86
CA ARG A 133 -9.09 -6.64 -1.82
C ARG A 133 -7.80 -7.41 -2.12
N MET A 134 -7.62 -7.83 -3.37
CA MET A 134 -6.40 -8.53 -3.82
C MET A 134 -5.16 -7.68 -3.58
N ARG A 135 -5.21 -6.39 -3.90
CA ARG A 135 -4.14 -5.42 -3.63
C ARG A 135 -3.73 -5.41 -2.16
N ILE A 136 -4.70 -5.25 -1.26
CA ILE A 136 -4.49 -5.26 0.20
C ILE A 136 -3.92 -6.61 0.65
N SER A 137 -4.42 -7.71 0.09
CA SER A 137 -3.97 -9.06 0.47
C SER A 137 -2.52 -9.35 0.04
N LEU A 138 -2.05 -8.76 -1.07
CA LEU A 138 -0.64 -8.83 -1.50
C LEU A 138 0.26 -8.01 -0.59
N GLU A 139 -0.17 -6.81 -0.17
CA GLU A 139 0.58 -6.00 0.79
C GLU A 139 0.71 -6.73 2.14
N GLN A 140 -0.38 -7.27 2.65
CA GLN A 140 -0.37 -8.06 3.88
C GLN A 140 0.49 -9.32 3.77
N ALA A 141 0.51 -9.98 2.61
CA ALA A 141 1.39 -11.12 2.37
C ALA A 141 2.88 -10.73 2.43
N MET A 142 3.25 -9.54 1.94
CA MET A 142 4.60 -9.00 2.12
C MET A 142 4.90 -8.71 3.60
N GLU A 143 3.99 -8.05 4.31
CA GLU A 143 4.16 -7.69 5.74
C GLU A 143 4.32 -8.92 6.63
N ARG A 144 3.50 -9.96 6.40
CA ARG A 144 3.59 -11.23 7.13
C ARG A 144 4.74 -12.12 6.65
N GLY A 145 5.21 -11.92 5.41
CA GLY A 145 6.19 -12.80 4.79
C GLY A 145 5.60 -14.14 4.37
N ASP A 146 4.34 -14.15 3.93
CA ASP A 146 3.63 -15.36 3.50
C ASP A 146 4.38 -16.01 2.33
N ALA A 147 4.65 -17.31 2.45
CA ALA A 147 5.34 -18.08 1.42
C ALA A 147 4.36 -18.65 0.40
N PHE A 148 4.65 -18.49 -0.89
CA PHE A 148 4.00 -19.10 -2.04
C PHE A 148 4.88 -20.23 -2.57
N THR A 149 4.29 -21.39 -2.85
CA THR A 149 5.01 -22.46 -3.55
C THR A 149 5.25 -22.09 -5.02
N LYS A 150 6.23 -22.73 -5.65
CA LYS A 150 6.46 -22.61 -7.09
C LYS A 150 5.19 -22.90 -7.91
N ALA A 151 4.42 -23.93 -7.53
CA ALA A 151 3.15 -24.26 -8.19
C ALA A 151 2.10 -23.15 -8.03
N GLU A 152 2.00 -22.57 -6.83
CA GLU A 152 1.10 -21.43 -6.57
C GLU A 152 1.50 -20.21 -7.39
N LEU A 153 2.78 -19.87 -7.51
CA LEU A 153 3.22 -18.76 -8.36
C LEU A 153 2.82 -18.97 -9.83
N HIS A 154 2.98 -20.19 -10.35
CA HIS A 154 2.57 -20.50 -11.71
C HIS A 154 1.05 -20.33 -11.91
N GLN A 155 0.23 -20.75 -10.94
CA GLN A 155 -1.21 -20.52 -10.96
C GLN A 155 -1.57 -19.03 -10.85
N LEU A 156 -0.92 -18.30 -9.94
CA LEU A 156 -1.16 -16.87 -9.75
C LEU A 156 -0.74 -16.04 -10.96
N ALA A 157 0.27 -16.47 -11.73
CA ALA A 157 0.67 -15.83 -12.98
C ALA A 157 -0.44 -15.84 -14.06
N GLN A 158 -1.36 -16.81 -13.98
CA GLN A 158 -2.50 -16.94 -14.89
C GLN A 158 -3.73 -16.16 -14.41
N HIS A 159 -3.72 -15.63 -13.18
CA HIS A 159 -4.87 -14.95 -12.62
C HIS A 159 -5.11 -13.59 -13.31
N PRO A 160 -6.28 -13.32 -13.91
CA PRO A 160 -6.51 -12.13 -14.75
C PRO A 160 -6.41 -10.79 -14.01
N VAL A 161 -6.84 -10.72 -12.75
CA VAL A 161 -6.79 -9.50 -11.93
C VAL A 161 -5.55 -9.43 -11.03
N LEU A 162 -5.19 -10.52 -10.35
CA LEU A 162 -4.05 -10.58 -9.43
C LEU A 162 -2.69 -10.61 -10.15
N ALA A 163 -2.54 -11.36 -11.24
CA ALA A 163 -1.24 -11.50 -11.92
C ALA A 163 -0.68 -10.15 -12.37
N PRO A 164 -1.45 -9.23 -12.99
CA PRO A 164 -0.94 -7.90 -13.34
C PRO A 164 -0.34 -7.14 -12.16
N MET A 165 -0.92 -7.25 -10.95
CA MET A 165 -0.38 -6.63 -9.74
C MET A 165 0.84 -7.35 -9.21
N LEU A 166 0.80 -8.69 -9.14
CA LEU A 166 1.92 -9.51 -8.65
C LEU A 166 3.20 -9.32 -9.48
N ARG A 167 3.06 -9.16 -10.80
CA ARG A 167 4.17 -8.91 -11.73
C ARG A 167 4.84 -7.53 -11.53
N GLN A 168 4.22 -6.61 -10.78
CA GLN A 168 4.84 -5.33 -10.40
C GLN A 168 5.63 -5.40 -9.09
N LEU A 169 5.59 -6.55 -8.40
CA LEU A 169 6.21 -6.74 -7.10
C LEU A 169 7.47 -7.58 -7.23
N VAL A 170 8.48 -7.23 -6.45
CA VAL A 170 9.71 -8.03 -6.32
C VAL A 170 9.38 -9.27 -5.48
N LEU A 171 9.62 -10.45 -6.03
CA LEU A 171 9.57 -11.73 -5.32
C LEU A 171 10.99 -12.13 -4.91
N ILE A 172 11.12 -12.81 -3.78
CA ILE A 172 12.38 -13.37 -3.29
C ILE A 172 12.17 -14.81 -2.83
N ALA A 173 13.09 -15.70 -3.18
CA ALA A 173 13.07 -17.08 -2.69
C ALA A 173 13.22 -17.11 -1.17
N THR A 174 12.51 -18.02 -0.49
CA THR A 174 12.69 -18.21 0.96
C THR A 174 14.03 -18.84 1.30
N THR A 175 14.64 -19.51 0.31
CA THR A 175 15.95 -20.17 0.38
C THR A 175 16.67 -19.98 -0.94
N GLY A 176 17.95 -19.62 -0.90
CA GLY A 176 18.73 -19.29 -2.10
C GLY A 176 18.77 -17.79 -2.37
N THR A 177 19.10 -17.41 -3.60
CA THR A 177 19.37 -16.02 -4.00
C THR A 177 18.45 -15.51 -5.12
N GLU A 178 17.47 -16.31 -5.54
CA GLU A 178 16.54 -15.94 -6.62
C GLU A 178 15.66 -14.76 -6.19
N ILE A 179 15.67 -13.69 -6.97
CA ILE A 179 14.93 -12.46 -6.70
C ILE A 179 14.55 -11.76 -8.01
N GLY A 180 13.33 -11.23 -8.11
CA GLY A 180 12.90 -10.47 -9.28
C GLY A 180 11.39 -10.37 -9.46
N TYR A 181 10.99 -9.71 -10.54
CA TYR A 181 9.60 -9.56 -10.96
C TYR A 181 9.16 -10.80 -11.71
N LEU A 182 7.98 -11.33 -11.38
CA LEU A 182 7.44 -12.52 -12.04
C LEU A 182 7.14 -12.26 -13.52
N GLU A 183 7.60 -13.15 -14.40
CA GLU A 183 7.23 -13.12 -15.81
C GLU A 183 5.85 -13.75 -16.08
N PRO A 184 5.17 -13.41 -17.19
CA PRO A 184 3.86 -13.95 -17.53
C PRO A 184 3.80 -15.49 -17.63
N ASN A 185 4.93 -16.15 -17.94
CA ASN A 185 5.02 -17.61 -17.98
C ASN A 185 4.95 -18.27 -16.59
N GLY A 186 5.15 -17.49 -15.51
CA GLY A 186 5.17 -17.99 -14.14
C GLY A 186 6.36 -18.89 -13.81
N THR A 187 7.40 -18.92 -14.65
CA THR A 187 8.58 -19.79 -14.50
C THR A 187 9.90 -19.03 -14.40
N GLU A 188 9.87 -17.71 -14.60
CA GLU A 188 11.05 -16.86 -14.62
C GLU A 188 10.81 -15.57 -13.81
N LEU A 189 11.92 -15.00 -13.32
CA LEU A 189 11.98 -13.72 -12.64
C LEU A 189 12.90 -12.78 -13.42
N VAL A 190 12.51 -11.51 -13.59
CA VAL A 190 13.37 -10.47 -14.14
C VAL A 190 13.95 -9.62 -13.02
N SER A 191 15.27 -9.46 -13.02
CA SER A 191 16.03 -8.63 -12.08
C SER A 191 16.83 -7.55 -12.83
N PRO A 192 17.39 -6.55 -12.13
CA PRO A 192 18.35 -5.61 -12.71
C PRO A 192 19.56 -6.28 -13.38
N HIS A 193 19.87 -7.53 -13.02
CA HIS A 193 20.99 -8.31 -13.55
C HIS A 193 20.59 -9.23 -14.72
N GLY A 194 19.32 -9.22 -15.12
CA GLY A 194 18.76 -10.10 -16.15
C GLY A 194 17.75 -11.10 -15.60
N THR A 195 17.42 -12.09 -16.42
CA THR A 195 16.37 -13.08 -16.15
C THR A 195 16.93 -14.30 -15.42
N VAL A 196 16.19 -14.78 -14.43
CA VAL A 196 16.50 -15.96 -13.60
C VAL A 196 15.36 -16.96 -13.70
N THR A 197 15.66 -18.22 -14.00
CA THR A 197 14.66 -19.30 -13.98
C THR A 197 14.32 -19.70 -12.55
N ILE A 198 13.04 -19.90 -12.25
CA ILE A 198 12.56 -20.29 -10.92
C ILE A 198 12.96 -21.74 -10.61
N THR A 199 13.86 -21.94 -9.66
CA THR A 199 14.25 -23.26 -9.18
C THR A 199 13.92 -23.50 -7.71
N ALA A 200 13.83 -22.45 -6.90
CA ALA A 200 13.41 -22.56 -5.51
C ALA A 200 11.95 -23.06 -5.37
N GLU A 201 11.67 -23.79 -4.28
CA GLU A 201 10.34 -24.35 -4.03
C GLU A 201 9.34 -23.33 -3.47
N LYS A 202 9.85 -22.29 -2.81
CA LYS A 202 9.04 -21.29 -2.12
C LYS A 202 9.59 -19.89 -2.29
N PHE A 203 8.69 -18.95 -2.48
CA PHE A 203 8.95 -17.52 -2.62
C PHE A 203 8.05 -16.73 -1.69
N ARG A 204 8.39 -15.48 -1.46
CA ARG A 204 7.54 -14.49 -0.81
C ARG A 204 7.68 -13.17 -1.55
N ILE A 205 6.74 -12.26 -1.32
CA ILE A 205 6.92 -10.88 -1.76
C ILE A 205 8.04 -10.27 -0.90
N ALA A 206 9.06 -9.71 -1.55
CA ALA A 206 10.20 -9.13 -0.87
C ALA A 206 9.77 -7.92 -0.03
N HIS A 207 10.20 -7.88 1.22
CA HIS A 207 10.09 -6.70 2.07
C HIS A 207 11.33 -5.81 1.82
N PRO A 208 11.26 -4.47 1.99
CA PRO A 208 12.42 -3.58 1.80
C PRO A 208 13.68 -3.99 2.53
N HIS A 209 13.52 -4.56 3.73
CA HIS A 209 14.63 -5.13 4.49
C HIS A 209 15.43 -6.17 3.69
N ASP A 210 14.76 -7.00 2.89
CA ASP A 210 15.46 -7.99 2.06
C ASP A 210 16.33 -7.31 1.00
N LEU A 211 15.80 -6.25 0.37
CA LEU A 211 16.51 -5.46 -0.62
C LEU A 211 17.68 -4.68 0.00
N LEU A 212 17.54 -4.26 1.26
CA LEU A 212 18.63 -3.66 2.02
C LEU A 212 19.73 -4.69 2.28
N VAL A 213 19.37 -5.93 2.66
CA VAL A 213 20.32 -7.02 2.92
C VAL A 213 21.07 -7.42 1.65
N THR A 214 20.44 -7.40 0.47
CA THR A 214 21.15 -7.63 -0.80
C THR A 214 22.13 -6.51 -1.14
N LYS A 215 22.03 -5.34 -0.51
CA LYS A 215 22.76 -4.09 -0.82
C LYS A 215 22.43 -3.52 -2.20
N GLU A 216 21.34 -3.98 -2.81
CA GLU A 216 20.92 -3.61 -4.16
C GLU A 216 19.60 -2.85 -4.19
N TRP A 217 19.09 -2.42 -3.04
CA TRP A 217 17.81 -1.71 -2.96
C TRP A 217 17.70 -0.52 -3.94
N HIS A 218 18.78 0.25 -4.07
CA HIS A 218 18.87 1.37 -5.00
C HIS A 218 18.71 0.95 -6.48
N LEU A 219 19.14 -0.25 -6.87
CA LEU A 219 18.97 -0.76 -8.25
C LEU A 219 17.51 -1.08 -8.54
N TRP A 220 16.77 -1.62 -7.58
CA TRP A 220 15.32 -1.84 -7.71
C TRP A 220 14.56 -0.51 -7.79
N GLN A 221 14.96 0.49 -6.97
CA GLN A 221 14.40 1.83 -7.04
C GLN A 221 14.64 2.47 -8.43
N GLN A 222 15.85 2.32 -8.96
CA GLN A 222 16.23 2.82 -10.28
C GLN A 222 15.48 2.12 -11.42
N GLU A 223 15.31 0.79 -11.33
CA GLU A 223 14.56 0.00 -12.31
C GLU A 223 13.11 0.46 -12.36
N CYS A 224 12.45 0.63 -11.20
CA CYS A 224 11.05 1.07 -11.15
C CYS A 224 10.82 2.36 -11.92
N PHE A 225 11.75 3.31 -11.83
CA PHE A 225 11.69 4.56 -12.58
C PHE A 225 12.02 4.38 -14.06
N THR A 226 13.05 3.58 -14.37
CA THR A 226 13.50 3.34 -15.75
C THR A 226 12.43 2.65 -16.60
N THR A 227 11.68 1.71 -16.02
CA THR A 227 10.62 0.94 -16.70
C THR A 227 9.22 1.51 -16.49
N ALA A 228 9.11 2.68 -15.82
CA ALA A 228 7.84 3.30 -15.43
C ALA A 228 6.90 2.34 -14.68
N ARG A 229 7.49 1.48 -13.85
CA ARG A 229 6.80 0.45 -13.07
C ARG A 229 5.99 1.08 -11.95
N GLN A 230 4.69 0.82 -11.94
CA GLN A 230 3.81 1.28 -10.87
C GLN A 230 3.42 0.12 -9.96
N GLN A 231 3.96 0.11 -8.74
CA GLN A 231 3.66 -0.94 -7.77
C GLN A 231 2.25 -0.79 -7.16
N PRO A 232 1.53 -1.90 -6.90
CA PRO A 232 0.18 -1.86 -6.34
C PRO A 232 0.08 -1.21 -4.95
N PHE A 233 1.21 -1.15 -4.24
CA PHE A 233 1.40 -0.48 -2.96
C PHE A 233 2.87 -0.08 -2.83
N LYS A 234 3.23 0.75 -1.85
CA LYS A 234 4.64 1.03 -1.54
C LYS A 234 5.35 -0.26 -1.12
N GLN A 235 6.16 -0.85 -2.02
CA GLN A 235 7.11 -1.93 -1.74
C GLN A 235 8.55 -1.42 -1.81
N VAL A 236 9.09 -1.12 -2.99
CA VAL A 236 10.49 -0.68 -3.16
C VAL A 236 10.72 0.74 -2.62
N PHE A 237 9.65 1.53 -2.49
CA PHE A 237 9.65 2.86 -1.87
C PHE A 237 8.87 2.87 -0.55
N ARG A 238 8.90 1.74 0.17
CA ARG A 238 8.31 1.61 1.49
C ARG A 238 9.30 2.09 2.55
N GLU A 239 8.85 2.98 3.43
CA GLU A 239 9.59 3.44 4.61
C GLU A 239 10.08 2.22 5.44
N LEU A 240 11.39 2.15 5.69
CA LEU A 240 12.04 1.04 6.37
C LEU A 240 12.59 1.51 7.73
N TYR A 241 12.34 0.73 8.78
CA TYR A 241 12.91 0.97 10.11
C TYR A 241 13.79 -0.20 10.49
N VAL A 242 15.08 0.07 10.68
CA VAL A 242 16.07 -0.89 11.18
C VAL A 242 16.54 -0.48 12.56
N THR A 243 16.85 -1.44 13.42
CA THR A 243 17.39 -1.17 14.75
C THR A 243 18.81 -0.61 14.63
N THR A 244 19.08 0.47 15.35
CA THR A 244 20.45 1.00 15.46
C THR A 244 21.29 0.10 16.37
N ALA A 245 22.62 0.19 16.26
CA ALA A 245 23.53 -0.55 17.15
C ALA A 245 23.24 -0.28 18.65
N ALA A 246 22.84 0.96 18.99
CA ALA A 246 22.49 1.35 20.35
C ALA A 246 21.12 0.80 20.83
N GLU A 247 20.23 0.42 19.91
CA GLU A 247 18.92 -0.15 20.23
C GLU A 247 18.95 -1.67 20.33
N GLN A 248 19.86 -2.34 19.64
CA GLN A 248 19.94 -3.80 19.59
C GLN A 248 20.04 -4.45 20.98
N THR A 249 20.75 -3.81 21.92
CA THR A 249 20.90 -4.30 23.30
C THR A 249 19.76 -3.91 24.23
N LYS A 250 18.79 -3.11 23.77
CA LYS A 250 17.69 -2.61 24.60
C LYS A 250 16.46 -3.51 24.48
N THR A 251 15.69 -3.56 25.56
CA THR A 251 14.36 -4.18 25.58
C THR A 251 13.30 -3.11 25.30
N GLY A 252 12.92 -2.98 24.03
CA GLY A 252 11.91 -2.02 23.55
C GLY A 252 12.48 -0.73 22.95
N SER A 253 11.62 -0.05 22.19
CA SER A 253 11.92 1.17 21.44
C SER A 253 11.22 2.37 22.07
N LYS A 254 11.96 3.49 22.15
CA LYS A 254 11.50 4.79 22.65
C LYS A 254 11.41 5.86 21.55
N ARG A 255 11.50 5.47 20.27
CA ARG A 255 11.57 6.46 19.16
C ARG A 255 10.36 7.39 19.07
N TYR A 256 9.21 6.96 19.60
CA TYR A 256 7.98 7.74 19.64
C TYR A 256 7.57 8.15 21.07
N GLU A 257 8.47 7.99 22.06
CA GLU A 257 8.23 8.41 23.44
C GLU A 257 7.88 9.91 23.50
N GLY A 258 6.82 10.26 24.24
CA GLY A 258 6.38 11.64 24.43
C GLY A 258 5.42 12.18 23.36
N HIS A 259 5.24 11.49 22.23
CA HIS A 259 4.25 11.91 21.24
C HIS A 259 2.83 11.73 21.79
N GLN A 260 2.06 12.82 21.77
CA GLN A 260 0.65 12.83 22.13
C GLN A 260 -0.23 12.60 20.90
N VAL A 261 -1.21 11.71 21.03
CA VAL A 261 -2.14 11.36 19.95
C VAL A 261 -3.60 11.36 20.42
N ASN A 262 -4.50 11.71 19.51
CA ASN A 262 -5.93 11.71 19.71
C ASN A 262 -6.41 10.27 19.93
N PRO A 263 -7.02 9.94 21.09
CA PRO A 263 -7.37 8.57 21.42
C PRO A 263 -8.27 7.91 20.36
N ARG A 264 -9.34 8.60 19.94
CA ARG A 264 -10.32 8.06 18.99
C ARG A 264 -9.70 7.78 17.61
N GLN A 265 -8.88 8.70 17.11
CA GLN A 265 -8.20 8.51 15.83
C GLN A 265 -7.13 7.42 15.91
N ALA A 266 -6.30 7.44 16.95
CA ALA A 266 -5.25 6.45 17.16
C ALA A 266 -5.83 5.03 17.24
N ILE A 267 -6.87 4.81 18.04
CA ILE A 267 -7.54 3.51 18.18
C ILE A 267 -8.10 3.03 16.84
N ALA A 268 -8.72 3.93 16.05
CA ALA A 268 -9.25 3.57 14.75
C ALA A 268 -8.15 3.17 13.75
N LEU A 269 -7.03 3.90 13.72
CA LEU A 269 -5.88 3.62 12.86
C LEU A 269 -5.20 2.30 13.23
N PHE A 270 -4.94 2.10 14.52
CA PHE A 270 -4.36 0.86 15.05
C PHE A 270 -5.29 -0.35 14.80
N GLY A 271 -6.59 -0.20 15.06
CA GLY A 271 -7.58 -1.26 14.83
C GLY A 271 -7.68 -1.71 13.37
N GLN A 272 -7.53 -0.78 12.41
CA GLN A 272 -7.46 -1.13 10.98
C GLN A 272 -6.25 -1.99 10.61
N ARG A 273 -5.20 -1.99 11.45
CA ARG A 273 -3.94 -2.72 11.25
C ARG A 273 -3.80 -3.94 12.17
N GLY A 274 -4.89 -4.38 12.79
CA GLY A 274 -4.93 -5.60 13.61
C GLY A 274 -4.41 -5.44 15.03
N TRP A 275 -4.27 -4.20 15.50
CA TRP A 275 -4.02 -3.94 16.92
C TRP A 275 -5.31 -4.02 17.72
N ILE A 276 -5.21 -4.51 18.95
CA ILE A 276 -6.30 -4.71 19.87
C ILE A 276 -6.02 -3.91 21.14
N SER A 277 -7.02 -3.18 21.57
CA SER A 277 -7.06 -2.47 22.84
C SER A 277 -7.11 -3.44 24.02
N SER A 278 -6.16 -3.34 24.94
CA SER A 278 -6.10 -4.13 26.18
C SER A 278 -6.19 -3.15 27.36
N PRO A 279 -7.24 -3.22 28.20
CA PRO A 279 -7.50 -2.19 29.22
C PRO A 279 -6.35 -1.89 30.18
N ASP A 280 -5.55 -2.90 30.52
CA ASP A 280 -4.48 -2.78 31.52
C ASP A 280 -3.08 -2.64 30.90
N GLU A 281 -2.96 -2.83 29.57
CA GLU A 281 -1.65 -2.97 28.90
C GLU A 281 -1.41 -1.91 27.81
N GLY A 282 -2.48 -1.30 27.27
CA GLY A 282 -2.40 -0.38 26.14
C GLY A 282 -2.89 -1.02 24.83
N LEU A 283 -2.08 -0.95 23.77
CA LEU A 283 -2.42 -1.52 22.46
C LEU A 283 -1.47 -2.64 22.09
N ARG A 284 -2.02 -3.81 21.73
CA ARG A 284 -1.24 -4.98 21.36
C ARG A 284 -1.54 -5.51 19.96
N ARG A 285 -0.53 -6.01 19.26
CA ARG A 285 -0.68 -6.75 18.00
C ARG A 285 0.03 -8.09 18.11
N THR A 286 -0.65 -9.15 17.69
CA THR A 286 -0.12 -10.53 17.76
C THR A 286 0.36 -10.97 16.38
N PHE A 287 1.58 -11.51 16.34
CA PHE A 287 2.21 -12.10 15.16
C PHE A 287 2.26 -13.62 15.38
N HIS A 288 1.22 -14.31 14.93
CA HIS A 288 1.02 -15.73 15.24
C HIS A 288 2.07 -16.66 14.64
N GLN A 289 2.59 -16.36 13.44
CA GLN A 289 3.60 -17.19 12.78
C GLN A 289 4.94 -17.12 13.52
N GLU A 290 5.31 -15.94 14.02
CA GLU A 290 6.53 -15.68 14.77
C GLU A 290 6.41 -15.96 16.27
N GLY A 291 5.19 -16.18 16.77
CA GLY A 291 4.93 -16.35 18.21
C GLY A 291 5.22 -15.09 19.03
N LEU A 292 5.06 -13.90 18.43
CA LEU A 292 5.42 -12.62 19.03
C LEU A 292 4.18 -11.75 19.31
N ILE A 293 4.30 -10.89 20.32
CA ILE A 293 3.34 -9.82 20.63
C ILE A 293 4.11 -8.51 20.64
N ALA A 294 3.64 -7.52 19.90
CA ALA A 294 4.06 -6.12 20.04
C ALA A 294 3.06 -5.40 20.95
N LEU A 295 3.57 -4.58 21.89
CA LEU A 295 2.78 -3.83 22.85
C LEU A 295 3.23 -2.37 22.87
N VAL A 296 2.30 -1.45 22.70
CA VAL A 296 2.50 0.00 22.87
C VAL A 296 1.92 0.42 24.22
N SER A 297 2.79 0.91 25.10
CA SER A 297 2.41 1.48 26.41
C SER A 297 2.21 2.99 26.33
N PHE A 298 1.41 3.52 27.26
CA PHE A 298 1.09 4.94 27.38
C PHE A 298 1.41 5.46 28.77
N ALA A 299 1.97 6.67 28.87
CA ALA A 299 2.54 7.21 30.11
C ALA A 299 1.54 7.32 31.27
N ASN A 300 0.26 7.62 30.99
CA ASN A 300 -0.80 7.80 31.98
C ASN A 300 -1.83 6.66 31.99
N GLY A 301 -1.45 5.49 31.46
CA GLY A 301 -2.39 4.39 31.22
C GLY A 301 -3.37 4.69 30.08
N TYR A 302 -4.13 3.67 29.69
CA TYR A 302 -4.97 3.71 28.50
C TYR A 302 -6.42 4.19 28.76
N TYR A 303 -6.88 4.20 30.02
CA TYR A 303 -8.24 4.57 30.43
C TYR A 303 -8.29 5.51 31.66
N THR A 304 -7.30 6.37 31.90
CA THR A 304 -7.52 7.52 32.81
C THR A 304 -8.59 8.45 32.19
N PRO A 305 -9.24 9.38 32.95
CA PRO A 305 -10.33 10.25 32.45
C PRO A 305 -9.89 11.25 31.35
N LEU A 306 -9.39 10.71 30.24
CA LEU A 306 -8.63 11.33 29.15
C LEU A 306 -9.50 11.61 27.92
N GLU A 307 -10.83 11.66 28.07
CA GLU A 307 -11.64 12.28 27.01
C GLU A 307 -11.27 13.78 26.82
N VAL A 308 -10.47 14.35 27.74
CA VAL A 308 -9.97 15.74 27.70
C VAL A 308 -8.46 15.85 27.39
N GLU A 309 -7.63 14.84 27.66
CA GLU A 309 -6.17 14.89 27.46
C GLU A 309 -5.67 13.70 26.61
N GLY A 310 -4.74 13.92 25.69
CA GLY A 310 -4.29 12.91 24.71
C GLY A 310 -3.67 11.62 25.27
N LEU A 311 -3.52 10.61 24.41
CA LEU A 311 -2.67 9.44 24.71
C LEU A 311 -1.20 9.80 24.44
N THR A 312 -0.35 9.79 25.48
CA THR A 312 1.09 9.98 25.33
C THR A 312 1.78 8.62 25.19
N ILE A 313 2.39 8.37 24.04
CA ILE A 313 3.17 7.13 23.80
C ILE A 313 4.36 7.11 24.76
N ASP A 314 4.56 6.01 25.47
CA ASP A 314 5.73 5.78 26.32
C ASP A 314 6.75 4.87 25.63
N ARG A 315 6.34 3.64 25.28
CA ARG A 315 7.27 2.64 24.75
C ARG A 315 6.60 1.63 23.83
N LEU A 316 7.40 1.10 22.91
CA LEU A 316 7.11 -0.13 22.18
C LEU A 316 7.92 -1.28 22.77
N ASN A 317 7.26 -2.36 23.18
CA ASN A 317 7.90 -3.59 23.64
C ASN A 317 7.44 -4.79 22.82
N PHE A 318 8.28 -5.83 22.81
CA PHE A 318 7.99 -7.11 22.18
C PHE A 318 8.09 -8.23 23.21
N TYR A 319 7.22 -9.21 23.10
CA TYR A 319 7.12 -10.35 24.00
C TYR A 319 6.97 -11.64 23.19
N LYS A 320 7.40 -12.77 23.76
CA LYS A 320 6.92 -14.07 23.27
C LYS A 320 5.47 -14.25 23.72
N ARG A 321 4.68 -14.96 22.93
CA ARG A 321 3.25 -15.15 23.19
C ARG A 321 2.93 -15.69 24.59
N ASP A 322 3.80 -16.55 25.11
CA ASP A 322 3.59 -17.27 26.38
C ASP A 322 4.51 -16.77 27.51
N GLU A 323 5.25 -15.68 27.30
CA GLU A 323 6.22 -15.15 28.28
C GLU A 323 6.12 -13.63 28.39
N TRP A 324 5.81 -13.12 29.59
CA TRP A 324 5.67 -11.69 29.84
C TRP A 324 6.99 -10.99 30.18
N LYS A 325 8.05 -11.39 29.47
CA LYS A 325 9.38 -10.80 29.56
C LYS A 325 9.69 -10.05 28.26
N PRO A 326 9.98 -8.73 28.32
CA PRO A 326 10.37 -7.98 27.14
C PRO A 326 11.60 -8.58 26.46
N LEU A 327 11.51 -8.77 25.15
CA LEU A 327 12.60 -9.26 24.31
C LEU A 327 13.58 -8.13 23.94
N PRO A 328 14.88 -8.43 23.82
CA PRO A 328 15.84 -7.56 23.14
C PRO A 328 15.39 -7.24 21.71
N LEU A 329 15.60 -6.00 21.26
CA LEU A 329 15.24 -5.61 19.88
C LEU A 329 16.06 -6.35 18.82
N ALA A 330 17.25 -6.85 19.17
CA ALA A 330 18.06 -7.69 18.28
C ALA A 330 17.39 -9.03 17.93
N ASP A 331 16.51 -9.54 18.80
CA ASP A 331 15.83 -10.83 18.60
C ASP A 331 14.54 -10.70 17.78
N ILE A 332 14.15 -9.48 17.41
CA ILE A 332 12.92 -9.22 16.67
C ILE A 332 13.21 -9.30 15.17
N PRO A 333 12.43 -10.08 14.40
CA PRO A 333 12.58 -10.12 12.96
C PRO A 333 12.50 -8.70 12.37
N PRO A 334 13.48 -8.25 11.57
CA PRO A 334 13.54 -6.86 11.10
C PRO A 334 12.31 -6.41 10.32
N ARG A 335 11.65 -7.34 9.59
CA ARG A 335 10.36 -7.12 8.94
C ARG A 335 9.29 -6.70 9.95
N ILE A 336 9.12 -7.48 11.02
CA ILE A 336 8.12 -7.22 12.07
C ILE A 336 8.41 -5.90 12.78
N PHE A 337 9.68 -5.65 13.13
CA PHE A 337 10.08 -4.38 13.73
C PHE A 337 9.73 -3.20 12.80
N SER A 338 10.08 -3.30 11.52
CA SER A 338 9.78 -2.26 10.54
C SER A 338 8.29 -1.98 10.40
N GLU A 339 7.47 -3.01 10.28
CA GLU A 339 6.02 -2.86 10.12
C GLU A 339 5.34 -2.30 11.37
N VAL A 340 5.76 -2.71 12.56
CA VAL A 340 5.26 -2.13 13.81
C VAL A 340 5.64 -0.64 13.93
N MET A 341 6.86 -0.28 13.53
CA MET A 341 7.31 1.11 13.55
C MET A 341 6.56 1.98 12.53
N ARG A 342 6.23 1.43 11.35
CA ARG A 342 5.36 2.11 10.36
C ARG A 342 3.95 2.34 10.89
N ASP A 343 3.41 1.39 11.66
CA ASP A 343 2.10 1.56 12.31
C ASP A 343 2.13 2.75 13.29
N LEU A 344 3.16 2.81 14.13
CA LEU A 344 3.40 3.92 15.05
C LEU A 344 3.59 5.25 14.30
N ASP A 345 4.36 5.26 13.21
CA ASP A 345 4.59 6.46 12.40
C ASP A 345 3.29 7.01 11.81
N LEU A 346 2.44 6.13 11.28
CA LEU A 346 1.13 6.52 10.78
C LEU A 346 0.26 7.14 11.88
N VAL A 347 0.23 6.51 13.06
CA VAL A 347 -0.58 7.02 14.17
C VAL A 347 -0.06 8.37 14.65
N VAL A 348 1.24 8.53 14.83
CA VAL A 348 1.83 9.80 15.24
C VAL A 348 1.59 10.87 14.19
N SER A 349 1.77 10.58 12.90
CA SER A 349 1.60 11.57 11.83
C SER A 349 0.14 12.01 11.61
N VAL A 350 -0.84 11.10 11.77
CA VAL A 350 -2.25 11.40 11.46
C VAL A 350 -3.03 11.81 12.70
N ALA A 351 -2.75 11.22 13.86
CA ALA A 351 -3.52 11.44 15.08
C ALA A 351 -2.83 12.38 16.08
N HIS A 352 -1.75 13.08 15.71
CA HIS A 352 -1.06 13.98 16.65
C HIS A 352 -2.00 15.01 17.31
N ILE A 353 -1.75 15.29 18.60
CA ILE A 353 -2.37 16.41 19.31
C ILE A 353 -1.36 17.57 19.37
N GLY A 354 -1.64 18.61 18.60
CA GLY A 354 -0.86 19.83 18.51
C GLY A 354 -1.31 20.61 17.28
N GLY A 355 -1.33 21.95 17.34
CA GLY A 355 -1.69 22.79 16.19
C GLY A 355 -0.64 22.82 15.07
N VAL A 356 0.43 22.03 15.22
CA VAL A 356 1.55 21.91 14.29
C VAL A 356 1.75 20.44 14.00
N ASP A 357 1.85 20.08 12.72
CA ASP A 357 2.12 18.70 12.31
C ASP A 357 3.46 18.21 12.90
N PRO A 358 3.53 16.98 13.41
CA PRO A 358 4.80 16.43 13.86
C PRO A 358 5.76 16.34 12.66
N GLU A 359 7.06 16.48 12.94
CA GLU A 359 8.07 16.30 11.89
C GLU A 359 7.97 14.88 11.31
N ALA A 360 8.07 14.78 9.98
CA ALA A 360 8.07 13.48 9.31
C ALA A 360 9.25 12.63 9.81
N SER A 361 9.04 11.32 9.95
CA SER A 361 10.10 10.40 10.35
C SER A 361 11.28 10.42 9.38
N ALA A 362 12.47 10.09 9.88
CA ALA A 362 13.68 9.93 9.07
C ALA A 362 13.45 8.93 7.91
N SER A 363 12.73 7.83 8.16
CA SER A 363 12.39 6.83 7.14
C SER A 363 11.46 7.39 6.05
N THR A 364 10.52 8.27 6.39
CA THR A 364 9.69 9.00 5.40
C THR A 364 10.53 9.97 4.57
N VAL A 365 11.44 10.71 5.21
CA VAL A 365 12.36 11.62 4.53
C VAL A 365 13.30 10.87 3.59
N GLU A 366 13.82 9.72 4.00
CA GLU A 366 14.70 8.86 3.18
C GLU A 366 13.97 8.27 1.97
N MET A 367 12.74 7.81 2.16
CA MET A 367 11.86 7.35 1.08
C MET A 367 11.67 8.47 0.03
N ARG A 368 11.29 9.68 0.47
CA ARG A 368 11.10 10.84 -0.41
C ARG A 368 12.40 11.28 -1.08
N SER A 369 13.53 11.18 -0.38
CA SER A 369 14.86 11.45 -0.94
C SER A 369 15.18 10.50 -2.10
N SER A 370 14.81 9.23 -1.97
CA SER A 370 15.03 8.21 -3.01
C SER A 370 14.17 8.47 -4.25
N ILE A 371 12.88 8.82 -4.06
CA ILE A 371 11.99 9.24 -5.15
C ILE A 371 12.55 10.49 -5.85
N LEU A 372 13.00 11.48 -5.08
CA LEU A 372 13.55 12.72 -5.64
C LEU A 372 14.82 12.46 -6.44
N ARG A 373 15.73 11.62 -5.93
CA ARG A 373 16.98 11.25 -6.62
C ARG A 373 16.70 10.65 -7.99
N GLU A 374 15.78 9.69 -8.07
CA GLU A 374 15.42 9.06 -9.33
C GLU A 374 14.66 10.00 -10.26
N THR A 375 13.80 10.86 -9.71
CA THR A 375 13.13 11.92 -10.48
C THR A 375 14.16 12.87 -11.11
N CYS A 376 15.12 13.37 -10.34
CA CYS A 376 16.20 14.23 -10.83
C CYS A 376 17.05 13.51 -11.88
N ARG A 377 17.38 12.23 -11.68
CA ARG A 377 18.13 11.42 -12.65
C ARG A 377 17.40 11.31 -13.98
N LEU A 378 16.12 10.92 -13.98
CA LEU A 378 15.33 10.80 -15.23
C LEU A 378 15.15 12.14 -15.94
N MET A 379 14.92 13.20 -15.16
CA MET A 379 14.71 14.56 -15.68
C MET A 379 16.02 15.29 -16.01
N LYS A 380 17.17 14.65 -15.78
CA LYS A 380 18.53 15.20 -15.98
C LYS A 380 18.76 16.51 -15.24
N LEU A 381 18.19 16.64 -14.03
CA LEU A 381 18.37 17.81 -13.18
C LEU A 381 19.68 17.68 -12.40
N THR A 382 20.66 18.52 -12.74
CA THR A 382 21.98 18.56 -12.09
C THR A 382 22.08 19.62 -10.99
N ASN A 383 21.05 20.45 -10.85
CA ASN A 383 21.02 21.60 -9.96
C ASN A 383 20.24 21.34 -8.66
N VAL A 384 19.96 20.08 -8.34
CA VAL A 384 19.29 19.66 -7.11
C VAL A 384 20.23 18.75 -6.32
N GLN A 385 20.54 19.11 -5.08
CA GLN A 385 21.35 18.34 -4.16
C GLN A 385 20.55 18.01 -2.90
N ILE A 386 20.55 16.74 -2.49
CA ILE A 386 19.91 16.32 -1.24
C ILE A 386 20.94 16.40 -0.12
N GLN A 387 20.63 17.16 0.95
CA GLN A 387 21.46 17.28 2.15
C GLN A 387 20.58 17.17 3.40
N GLY A 388 20.75 16.09 4.15
CA GLY A 388 19.90 15.80 5.32
C GLY A 388 18.43 15.68 4.92
N SER A 389 17.56 16.45 5.58
CA SER A 389 16.13 16.52 5.30
C SER A 389 15.74 17.55 4.23
N HIS A 390 16.72 18.13 3.51
CA HIS A 390 16.47 19.20 2.54
C HIS A 390 16.93 18.83 1.13
N ALA A 391 16.15 19.27 0.15
CA ALA A 391 16.60 19.42 -1.24
C ALA A 391 17.04 20.85 -1.48
N LEU A 392 18.35 21.04 -1.68
CA LEU A 392 18.98 22.31 -2.06
C LEU A 392 18.95 22.44 -3.58
N ILE A 393 18.50 23.59 -4.06
CA ILE A 393 18.23 23.83 -5.48
C ILE A 393 18.94 25.10 -5.90
N ASN A 394 19.84 24.98 -6.87
CA ASN A 394 20.49 26.12 -7.51
C ASN A 394 19.74 26.46 -8.81
N GLY A 395 18.70 27.27 -8.72
CA GLY A 395 17.96 27.75 -9.88
C GLY A 395 18.72 28.82 -10.67
N GLU A 396 18.15 29.26 -11.79
CA GLU A 396 18.69 30.36 -12.61
C GLU A 396 18.35 31.74 -12.02
N ILE A 397 17.22 31.86 -11.32
CA ILE A 397 16.76 33.11 -10.69
C ILE A 397 17.19 33.18 -9.23
N GLY A 398 17.23 32.04 -8.52
CA GLY A 398 17.53 32.01 -7.10
C GLY A 398 18.04 30.66 -6.59
N THR A 399 18.49 30.64 -5.33
CA THR A 399 18.82 29.41 -4.61
C THR A 399 17.72 29.10 -3.62
N TYR A 400 17.33 27.83 -3.50
CA TYR A 400 16.20 27.40 -2.70
C TYR A 400 16.54 26.17 -1.85
N SER A 401 15.78 26.00 -0.77
CA SER A 401 15.78 24.78 0.04
C SER A 401 14.34 24.31 0.25
N VAL A 402 14.06 23.05 -0.06
CA VAL A 402 12.76 22.40 0.16
C VAL A 402 12.90 21.33 1.23
N HIS A 403 12.17 21.45 2.34
CA HIS A 403 12.17 20.43 3.39
C HIS A 403 11.37 19.19 2.96
N LEU A 404 12.01 18.03 2.97
CA LEU A 404 11.45 16.76 2.51
C LEU A 404 10.45 16.13 3.50
N GLY A 405 10.37 16.66 4.73
CA GLY A 405 9.34 16.27 5.69
C GLY A 405 8.03 17.06 5.53
N SER A 406 8.14 18.38 5.45
CA SER A 406 7.02 19.32 5.59
C SER A 406 6.61 20.00 4.28
N ALA A 407 7.43 19.92 3.23
CA ALA A 407 7.30 20.67 1.97
C ALA A 407 7.46 22.19 2.11
N ILE A 408 8.00 22.68 3.24
CA ILE A 408 8.32 24.10 3.44
C ILE A 408 9.48 24.48 2.52
N VAL A 409 9.37 25.65 1.89
CA VAL A 409 10.36 26.19 0.95
C VAL A 409 10.99 27.45 1.53
N HIS A 410 12.31 27.57 1.43
CA HIS A 410 13.06 28.78 1.74
C HIS A 410 13.88 29.24 0.55
N ARG A 411 13.95 30.55 0.32
CA ARG A 411 14.94 31.18 -0.58
C ARG A 411 16.24 31.44 0.18
N GLN A 412 17.38 31.28 -0.49
CA GLN A 412 18.71 31.47 0.09
C GLN A 412 19.53 32.49 -0.72
N PRO A 413 19.98 33.62 -0.11
CA PRO A 413 19.48 34.18 1.14
C PRO A 413 18.03 34.67 1.00
N GLY A 414 17.27 34.67 2.10
CA GLY A 414 15.88 35.12 2.12
C GLY A 414 15.00 34.40 3.14
N GLY A 415 13.69 34.55 2.96
CA GLY A 415 12.67 33.98 3.81
C GLY A 415 11.97 32.76 3.23
N ALA A 416 10.88 32.35 3.88
CA ALA A 416 10.02 31.28 3.39
C ALA A 416 9.29 31.71 2.09
N LEU A 417 9.19 30.80 1.13
CA LEU A 417 8.40 30.96 -0.10
C LEU A 417 7.07 30.23 0.06
N CYS A 418 5.97 30.95 -0.10
CA CYS A 418 4.63 30.38 -0.10
C CYS A 418 4.29 29.90 -1.51
N ILE A 419 4.44 28.59 -1.74
CA ILE A 419 4.03 27.93 -2.97
C ILE A 419 2.86 27.02 -2.62
N LEU A 420 1.67 27.40 -3.09
CA LEU A 420 0.45 26.66 -2.81
C LEU A 420 0.48 25.28 -3.48
N PRO A 421 0.03 24.23 -2.78
CA PRO A 421 -0.07 22.91 -3.39
C PRO A 421 -1.10 22.94 -4.53
N VAL A 422 -0.70 22.51 -5.71
CA VAL A 422 -1.62 22.40 -6.85
C VAL A 422 -2.63 21.26 -6.58
N SER A 423 -3.90 21.52 -6.89
CA SER A 423 -5.00 20.55 -6.70
C SER A 423 -4.75 19.25 -7.48
N SER A 424 -5.38 18.15 -7.04
CA SER A 424 -5.25 16.81 -7.62
C SER A 424 -5.42 16.75 -9.15
N GLN A 425 -6.19 17.67 -9.74
CA GLN A 425 -6.42 17.76 -11.19
C GLN A 425 -5.15 18.08 -12.01
N HIS A 426 -4.13 18.72 -11.44
CA HIS A 426 -2.86 19.01 -12.12
C HIS A 426 -1.72 18.07 -11.71
N ARG A 427 -1.91 17.24 -10.67
CA ARG A 427 -0.91 16.27 -10.19
C ARG A 427 -0.68 15.10 -11.15
N GLY A 428 -1.60 14.85 -12.09
CA GLY A 428 -1.56 13.72 -13.03
C GLY A 428 -0.37 13.71 -14.01
N ARG A 429 0.58 14.64 -13.92
CA ARG A 429 1.81 14.67 -14.75
C ARG A 429 3.05 14.13 -14.03
N LEU A 430 3.00 13.98 -12.70
CA LEU A 430 4.13 13.44 -11.95
C LEU A 430 3.98 11.93 -11.80
N PHE A 431 4.96 11.19 -12.29
CA PHE A 431 5.04 9.74 -12.08
C PHE A 431 5.45 9.45 -10.62
N LEU A 432 4.62 8.66 -9.92
CA LEU A 432 5.00 8.00 -8.67
C LEU A 432 5.08 6.49 -8.92
N PRO A 433 6.10 5.80 -8.39
CA PRO A 433 6.34 4.37 -8.66
C PRO A 433 5.38 3.42 -7.92
N PHE A 434 4.24 3.93 -7.45
CA PHE A 434 3.20 3.18 -6.75
C PHE A 434 1.82 3.80 -6.97
N VAL A 435 0.77 3.01 -6.70
CA VAL A 435 -0.64 3.43 -6.86
C VAL A 435 -1.18 4.19 -5.65
N ASP A 436 -0.63 3.95 -4.45
CA ASP A 436 -1.09 4.63 -3.22
C ASP A 436 -1.04 6.16 -3.35
N ASP A 437 -2.08 6.84 -2.86
CA ASP A 437 -2.08 8.31 -2.81
C ASP A 437 -1.08 8.78 -1.75
N ASP A 438 -0.12 9.58 -2.18
CA ASP A 438 0.84 10.26 -1.30
C ASP A 438 0.91 11.74 -1.68
N PRO A 439 -0.09 12.54 -1.25
CA PRO A 439 -0.24 13.91 -1.68
C PRO A 439 0.94 14.78 -1.22
N LYS A 440 1.56 14.46 -0.06
CA LYS A 440 2.69 15.21 0.47
C LYS A 440 3.96 14.92 -0.34
N THR A 441 4.23 13.68 -0.70
CA THR A 441 5.34 13.34 -1.61
C THR A 441 5.13 14.02 -2.98
N ALA A 442 3.92 13.98 -3.54
CA ALA A 442 3.61 14.65 -4.79
C ALA A 442 3.82 16.18 -4.72
N GLU A 443 3.41 16.81 -3.60
CA GLU A 443 3.64 18.24 -3.34
C GLU A 443 5.14 18.58 -3.34
N ILE A 444 5.95 17.81 -2.60
CA ILE A 444 7.40 18.04 -2.50
C ILE A 444 8.05 17.91 -3.86
N MET A 445 7.79 16.82 -4.60
CA MET A 445 8.35 16.61 -5.93
C MET A 445 7.96 17.76 -6.88
N SER A 446 6.70 18.20 -6.84
CA SER A 446 6.22 19.30 -7.68
C SER A 446 6.94 20.62 -7.38
N LYS A 447 7.12 20.95 -6.08
CA LYS A 447 7.87 22.15 -5.65
C LYS A 447 9.33 22.10 -6.09
N VAL A 448 9.99 20.95 -5.92
CA VAL A 448 11.38 20.80 -6.35
C VAL A 448 11.53 20.94 -7.87
N LEU A 449 10.65 20.30 -8.65
CA LEU A 449 10.67 20.41 -10.12
C LEU A 449 10.39 21.83 -10.60
N LEU A 450 9.46 22.54 -9.97
CA LEU A 450 9.15 23.93 -10.28
C LEU A 450 10.37 24.84 -10.04
N LEU A 451 11.01 24.72 -8.89
CA LEU A 451 12.14 25.56 -8.48
C LEU A 451 13.44 25.19 -9.20
N ALA A 452 13.62 23.92 -9.57
CA ALA A 452 14.76 23.49 -10.38
C ALA A 452 14.73 24.08 -11.80
N LYS A 453 13.55 24.54 -12.25
CA LYS A 453 13.32 25.21 -13.54
C LYS A 453 12.70 26.59 -13.30
N ASP A 454 13.23 27.33 -12.32
CA ASP A 454 12.65 28.59 -11.87
C ASP A 454 12.50 29.65 -12.99
N ARG A 455 13.35 29.61 -14.01
CA ARG A 455 13.21 30.42 -15.23
C ARG A 455 11.90 30.23 -15.99
N ASP A 456 11.32 29.03 -15.91
CA ASP A 456 10.06 28.69 -16.59
C ASP A 456 8.83 29.08 -15.76
N ILE A 457 9.00 29.62 -14.55
CA ILE A 457 7.90 30.03 -13.68
C ILE A 457 7.21 31.26 -14.30
N GLN A 458 5.90 31.13 -14.53
CA GLN A 458 5.04 32.21 -15.04
C GLN A 458 4.08 32.76 -14.00
N ASP A 459 3.94 32.09 -12.84
CA ASP A 459 3.04 32.52 -11.79
C ASP A 459 3.56 33.81 -11.13
N PRO A 460 2.87 34.96 -11.29
CA PRO A 460 3.33 36.23 -10.76
C PRO A 460 3.43 36.21 -9.22
N THR A 461 2.58 35.45 -8.54
CA THR A 461 2.59 35.38 -7.06
C THR A 461 3.85 34.70 -6.53
N ILE A 462 4.42 33.77 -7.29
CA ILE A 462 5.68 33.11 -6.95
C ILE A 462 6.85 34.01 -7.36
N LEU A 463 6.80 34.59 -8.55
CA LEU A 463 7.86 35.48 -9.05
C LEU A 463 8.06 36.72 -8.18
N GLU A 464 6.99 37.34 -7.68
CA GLU A 464 7.07 38.46 -6.74
C GLU A 464 7.85 38.09 -5.49
N GLN A 465 7.61 36.89 -4.92
CA GLN A 465 8.32 36.42 -3.73
C GLN A 465 9.79 36.08 -4.03
N ILE A 466 10.10 35.55 -5.21
CA ILE A 466 11.47 35.19 -5.61
C ILE A 466 12.29 36.46 -5.92
N LEU A 467 11.69 37.42 -6.63
CA LEU A 467 12.36 38.64 -7.10
C LEU A 467 12.32 39.79 -6.08
N ALA A 468 11.49 39.71 -5.04
CA ALA A 468 11.48 40.67 -3.94
C ALA A 468 12.88 40.78 -3.32
N LYS A 469 13.50 41.96 -3.43
CA LYS A 469 14.83 42.24 -2.90
C LYS A 469 14.85 42.23 -1.39
#